data_AF-A0A1G7CAH5-F1
#
_entry.id   AF-A0A1G7CAH5-F1
#
_cell.length_a   1.000
_cell.length_b   1.000
_cell.length_c   1.000
_cell.angle_alpha   90.00
_cell.angle_beta   90.00
_cell.angle_gamma   90.00
#
_symmetry.space_group_name_H-M   'P 1'
#
loop_
_entity.id
_entity.type
_entity.pdbx_description
1 polymer ?
#
loop_
_entity_poly.entity_id
_entity_poly.type
_entity_poly.pdbx_seq_one_letter_code
_entity_poly.pdbx_strand_id
1 'polypeptide(L)'
;MIDFFEKAKIIPKSEVMISFIKFQNDLIGRYDYIDELLRTMEREHIKPTHDILKSLFDGTALKKKEQQPMIVGKASIQMTREEWNREEGKVSYERYHDVIKASGADRRTFSKVLDSIVKVEPTFGKPYFKVEIDVTELDGIRQELNRNE
;
A
#
# COMPACT_ATOMS: atom_id res chain seq x y z
N MET A 1 11.69 28.31 -27.09
CA MET A 1 11.43 28.54 -25.64
C MET A 1 11.85 29.94 -25.21
N ILE A 2 13.06 30.42 -25.53
CA ILE A 2 13.54 31.77 -25.15
C ILE A 2 12.67 32.90 -25.73
N ASP A 3 12.28 32.82 -27.00
CA ASP A 3 11.45 33.84 -27.68
C ASP A 3 10.05 34.04 -27.07
N PHE A 4 9.52 33.03 -26.37
CA PHE A 4 8.24 33.14 -25.66
C PHE A 4 8.35 34.07 -24.46
N PHE A 5 9.46 33.98 -23.72
CA PHE A 5 9.70 34.78 -22.52
C PHE A 5 9.92 36.26 -22.86
N GLU A 6 10.60 36.54 -23.97
CA GLU A 6 10.80 37.91 -24.46
C GLU A 6 9.47 38.54 -24.91
N LYS A 7 8.64 37.80 -25.68
CA LYS A 7 7.33 38.29 -26.13
C LYS A 7 6.32 38.47 -25.00
N ALA A 8 6.31 37.57 -24.03
CA ALA A 8 5.36 37.60 -22.91
C ALA A 8 5.82 38.52 -21.76
N LYS A 9 7.06 39.04 -21.80
CA LYS A 9 7.69 39.81 -20.70
C LYS A 9 7.70 39.07 -19.36
N ILE A 10 7.80 37.74 -19.39
CA ILE A 10 7.81 36.89 -18.19
C ILE A 10 9.25 36.46 -17.90
N ILE A 11 9.68 36.63 -16.64
CA ILE A 11 11.01 36.21 -16.22
C ILE A 11 11.02 34.67 -16.11
N PRO A 12 12.00 33.97 -16.71
CA PRO A 12 12.07 32.49 -16.69
C PRO A 12 12.12 31.88 -15.28
N LYS A 13 12.62 32.66 -14.30
CA LYS A 13 12.73 32.29 -12.88
C LYS A 13 11.50 32.68 -12.04
N SER A 14 10.40 33.12 -12.67
CA SER A 14 9.17 33.41 -11.93
C SER A 14 8.57 32.15 -11.33
N GLU A 15 8.04 32.25 -10.11
CA GLU A 15 7.42 31.12 -9.41
C GLU A 15 6.25 30.52 -10.20
N VAL A 16 5.50 31.36 -10.94
CA VAL A 16 4.41 30.94 -11.83
C VAL A 16 4.92 30.03 -12.94
N MET A 17 6.06 30.36 -13.56
CA MET A 17 6.62 29.53 -14.63
C MET A 17 7.17 28.21 -14.09
N ILE A 18 7.80 28.24 -12.92
CA ILE A 18 8.30 27.03 -12.25
C ILE A 18 7.12 26.10 -11.91
N SER A 19 6.00 26.65 -11.43
CA SER A 19 4.77 25.90 -11.18
C SER A 19 4.21 25.30 -12.47
N PHE A 20 4.19 26.06 -13.56
CA PHE A 20 3.72 25.60 -14.86
C PHE A 20 4.58 24.45 -15.44
N ILE A 21 5.90 24.55 -15.33
CA ILE A 21 6.82 23.47 -15.76
C ILE A 21 6.60 22.22 -14.92
N LYS A 22 6.45 22.36 -13.59
CA LYS A 22 6.14 21.24 -12.70
C LYS A 22 4.81 20.57 -13.08
N PHE A 23 3.80 21.37 -13.39
CA PHE A 23 2.51 20.88 -13.86
C PHE A 23 2.62 20.13 -15.20
N GLN A 24 3.38 20.65 -16.16
CA GLN A 24 3.63 19.96 -17.42
C GLN A 24 4.32 18.61 -17.20
N ASN A 25 5.32 18.55 -16.31
CA ASN A 25 6.01 17.30 -15.98
C ASN A 25 5.09 16.29 -15.30
N ASP A 26 4.18 16.73 -14.40
CA ASP A 26 3.16 15.85 -13.81
C ASP A 26 2.23 15.26 -14.88
N LEU A 27 1.77 16.09 -15.82
CA LEU A 27 0.93 15.63 -16.92
C LEU A 27 1.63 14.62 -17.82
N ILE A 28 2.90 14.86 -18.17
CA ILE A 28 3.70 13.92 -18.99
C ILE A 28 3.77 12.56 -18.29
N GLY A 29 4.09 12.52 -16.99
CA GLY A 29 4.14 11.27 -16.24
C GLY A 29 2.80 10.52 -16.20
N ARG A 30 1.68 11.25 -16.16
CA ARG A 30 0.35 10.63 -16.25
C ARG A 30 0.07 10.04 -17.64
N TYR A 31 0.51 10.69 -18.71
CA TYR A 31 0.37 10.16 -20.06
C TYR A 31 1.22 8.90 -20.26
N ASP A 32 2.45 8.89 -19.77
CA ASP A 32 3.33 7.72 -19.83
C ASP A 32 2.69 6.52 -19.10
N TYR A 33 2.10 6.76 -17.93
CA TYR A 33 1.37 5.73 -17.19
C TYR A 33 0.16 5.18 -17.97
N ILE A 34 -0.62 6.07 -18.62
CA ILE A 34 -1.76 5.65 -19.43
C ILE A 34 -1.31 4.84 -20.66
N ASP A 35 -0.20 5.23 -21.32
CA ASP A 35 0.36 4.46 -22.44
C ASP A 35 0.78 3.06 -21.98
N GLU A 36 1.46 2.94 -20.84
CA GLU A 36 1.85 1.65 -20.28
C GLU A 36 0.63 0.78 -19.92
N LEU A 37 -0.39 1.38 -19.31
CA LEU A 37 -1.64 0.69 -19.00
C LEU A 37 -2.33 0.16 -20.27
N LEU A 38 -2.41 0.98 -21.33
CA LEU A 38 -2.99 0.58 -22.61
C LEU A 38 -2.18 -0.54 -23.27
N ARG A 39 -0.85 -0.48 -23.24
CA ARG A 39 0.03 -1.56 -23.74
C ARG A 39 -0.16 -2.85 -22.95
N THR A 40 -0.36 -2.76 -21.64
CA THR A 40 -0.59 -3.91 -20.77
C THR A 40 -1.93 -4.58 -21.10
N MET A 41 -3.00 -3.79 -21.19
CA MET A 41 -4.32 -4.28 -21.62
C MET A 41 -4.29 -4.90 -23.02
N GLU A 42 -3.52 -4.31 -23.94
CA GLU A 42 -3.35 -4.86 -25.29
C GLU A 42 -2.64 -6.23 -25.26
N ARG A 43 -1.58 -6.37 -24.47
CA ARG A 43 -0.81 -7.62 -24.34
C ARG A 43 -1.58 -8.72 -23.63
N GLU A 44 -2.27 -8.40 -22.54
CA GLU A 44 -2.90 -9.38 -21.68
C GLU A 44 -4.29 -9.81 -22.16
N HIS A 45 -5.05 -8.91 -22.77
CA HIS A 45 -6.46 -9.17 -23.08
C HIS A 45 -6.75 -9.08 -24.57
N ILE A 46 -6.39 -8.00 -25.24
CA ILE A 46 -6.86 -7.73 -26.61
C ILE A 46 -6.15 -8.64 -27.62
N LYS A 47 -4.81 -8.73 -27.59
CA LYS A 47 -4.03 -9.59 -28.51
C LYS A 47 -4.37 -11.08 -28.33
N PRO A 48 -4.37 -11.65 -27.10
CA PRO A 48 -4.71 -13.06 -26.92
C PRO A 48 -6.15 -13.38 -27.37
N THR A 49 -7.10 -12.49 -27.09
CA THR A 49 -8.49 -12.68 -27.53
C THR A 49 -8.59 -12.64 -29.06
N HIS A 50 -7.91 -11.70 -29.71
CA HIS A 50 -7.84 -11.62 -31.16
C HIS A 50 -7.22 -12.88 -31.77
N ASP A 51 -6.11 -13.36 -31.22
CA ASP A 51 -5.42 -14.56 -31.70
C ASP A 51 -6.25 -15.84 -31.50
N ILE A 52 -6.97 -15.95 -30.39
CA ILE A 52 -7.92 -17.05 -30.15
C ILE A 52 -9.04 -17.02 -31.19
N LEU A 53 -9.67 -15.86 -31.40
CA LEU A 53 -10.74 -15.70 -32.39
C LEU A 53 -10.23 -16.05 -33.79
N LYS A 54 -9.06 -15.52 -34.17
CA LYS A 54 -8.42 -15.83 -35.44
C LYS A 54 -8.15 -17.33 -35.59
N SER A 55 -7.65 -18.00 -34.55
CA SER A 55 -7.40 -19.45 -34.58
C SER A 55 -8.68 -20.29 -34.72
N LEU A 56 -9.80 -19.83 -34.16
CA LEU A 56 -11.11 -20.47 -34.32
C LEU A 56 -11.61 -20.36 -35.77
N PHE A 57 -11.45 -19.19 -36.41
CA PHE A 57 -11.88 -18.98 -37.79
C PHE A 57 -10.93 -19.61 -38.82
N ASP A 58 -9.63 -19.64 -38.56
CA ASP A 58 -8.61 -20.25 -39.43
C ASP A 58 -8.57 -21.80 -39.32
N GLY A 59 -9.41 -22.42 -38.47
CA GLY A 59 -9.46 -23.88 -38.28
C GLY A 59 -8.23 -24.49 -37.60
N THR A 60 -7.30 -23.67 -37.10
CA THR A 60 -6.05 -24.09 -36.46
C THR A 60 -6.22 -24.49 -34.99
N ALA A 61 -7.39 -24.22 -34.40
CA ALA A 61 -7.72 -24.54 -33.00
C ALA A 61 -7.57 -26.04 -32.65
N LEU A 62 -7.67 -26.94 -33.63
CA LEU A 62 -7.50 -28.39 -33.41
C LEU A 62 -6.05 -28.83 -33.21
N LYS A 63 -5.05 -28.04 -33.65
CA LYS A 63 -3.62 -28.42 -33.57
C LYS A 63 -2.93 -27.98 -32.28
N LYS A 64 -3.53 -27.05 -31.51
CA LYS A 64 -2.90 -26.43 -30.33
C LYS A 64 -3.35 -27.02 -28.99
N LYS A 65 -4.02 -28.18 -28.99
CA LYS A 65 -4.57 -28.83 -27.79
C LYS A 65 -3.52 -29.44 -26.85
N GLU A 66 -2.26 -29.57 -27.26
CA GLU A 66 -1.25 -30.29 -26.46
C GLU A 66 -0.57 -29.44 -25.37
N GLN A 67 -0.75 -28.11 -25.35
CA GLN A 67 -0.01 -27.22 -24.41
C GLN A 67 -0.89 -26.14 -23.76
N GLN A 68 -2.20 -26.32 -23.68
CA GLN A 68 -2.97 -25.46 -22.77
C GLN A 68 -2.83 -26.02 -21.35
N PRO A 69 -2.23 -25.28 -20.39
CA PRO A 69 -2.34 -25.67 -19.00
C PRO A 69 -3.83 -25.71 -18.69
N MET A 70 -4.30 -26.87 -18.28
CA MET A 70 -5.67 -27.08 -17.88
C MET A 70 -5.96 -26.03 -16.80
N ILE A 71 -6.76 -25.01 -17.13
CA ILE A 71 -7.23 -24.04 -16.15
C ILE A 71 -8.24 -24.82 -15.31
N VAL A 72 -7.71 -25.58 -14.36
CA VAL A 72 -8.44 -26.23 -13.29
C VAL A 72 -8.96 -25.07 -12.45
N GLY A 73 -10.14 -24.56 -12.84
CA GLY A 73 -10.81 -23.52 -12.08
C GLY A 73 -10.87 -23.98 -10.62
N LYS A 74 -10.57 -23.07 -9.69
CA LYS A 74 -10.54 -23.31 -8.23
C LYS A 74 -11.78 -24.06 -7.69
N ALA A 75 -12.87 -24.10 -8.45
CA ALA A 75 -14.06 -24.91 -8.22
C ALA A 75 -13.85 -26.44 -8.17
N SER A 76 -12.73 -26.96 -8.68
CA SER A 76 -12.46 -28.41 -8.73
C SER A 76 -11.53 -28.91 -7.62
N ILE A 77 -10.99 -28.00 -6.80
CA ILE A 77 -10.28 -28.37 -5.58
C ILE A 77 -11.34 -28.48 -4.49
N GLN A 78 -11.71 -29.71 -4.13
CA GLN A 78 -12.56 -29.98 -2.97
C GLN A 78 -11.76 -29.73 -1.69
N MET A 79 -11.45 -28.47 -1.40
CA MET A 79 -10.89 -28.06 -0.12
C MET A 79 -12.01 -28.01 0.91
N THR A 80 -11.70 -28.47 2.12
CA THR A 80 -12.63 -28.39 3.24
C THR A 80 -12.78 -26.92 3.66
N ARG A 81 -13.95 -26.53 4.19
CA ARG A 81 -14.22 -25.14 4.62
C ARG A 81 -13.14 -24.58 5.58
N GLU A 82 -12.52 -25.45 6.36
CA GLU A 82 -11.43 -25.11 7.28
C GLU A 82 -10.12 -24.75 6.57
N GLU A 83 -9.80 -25.42 5.47
CA GLU A 83 -8.62 -25.15 4.65
C GLU A 83 -8.77 -23.82 3.91
N TRP A 84 -9.96 -23.56 3.37
CA TRP A 84 -10.34 -22.27 2.80
C TRP A 84 -10.20 -21.11 3.79
N ASN A 85 -10.68 -21.29 5.02
CA ASN A 85 -10.56 -20.24 6.04
C ASN A 85 -9.10 -19.96 6.42
N ARG A 86 -8.22 -20.97 6.38
CA ARG A 86 -6.79 -20.80 6.64
C ARG A 86 -6.08 -20.09 5.48
N GLU A 87 -6.41 -20.43 4.24
CA GLU A 87 -5.83 -19.81 3.04
C GLU A 87 -6.28 -18.35 2.87
N GLU A 88 -7.53 -18.03 3.21
CA GLU A 88 -8.07 -16.67 3.22
C GLU A 88 -7.69 -15.86 4.47
N GLY A 89 -6.95 -16.45 5.42
CA GLY A 89 -6.56 -15.77 6.67
C GLY A 89 -7.75 -15.35 7.55
N LYS A 90 -8.92 -15.99 7.37
CA LYS A 90 -10.13 -15.68 8.16
C LYS A 90 -9.99 -16.23 9.57
N VAL A 91 -9.69 -15.32 10.50
CA VAL A 91 -9.70 -15.60 11.93
C VAL A 91 -11.15 -15.66 12.43
N SER A 92 -11.46 -16.56 13.38
CA SER A 92 -12.78 -16.61 13.99
C SER A 92 -13.11 -15.28 14.68
N TYR A 93 -14.39 -14.88 14.64
CA TYR A 93 -14.87 -13.63 15.22
C TYR A 93 -14.45 -13.49 16.71
N GLU A 94 -14.52 -14.58 17.46
CA GLU A 94 -14.12 -14.65 18.87
C GLU A 94 -12.65 -14.30 19.07
N ARG A 95 -11.74 -14.95 18.33
CA ARG A 95 -10.30 -14.66 18.42
C ARG A 95 -9.96 -13.24 18.02
N TYR A 96 -10.60 -12.71 17.00
CA TYR A 96 -10.42 -11.32 16.59
C TYR A 96 -10.85 -10.34 17.69
N HIS A 97 -12.00 -10.60 18.31
CA HIS A 97 -12.50 -9.76 19.40
C HIS A 97 -11.63 -9.84 20.66
N ASP A 98 -11.07 -11.00 20.97
CA ASP A 98 -10.18 -11.19 22.10
C ASP A 98 -8.86 -10.42 21.90
N VAL A 99 -8.29 -10.45 20.70
CA VAL A 99 -7.10 -9.65 20.35
C VAL A 99 -7.38 -8.16 20.44
N ILE A 100 -8.56 -7.70 19.98
CA ILE A 100 -8.95 -6.30 20.10
C ILE A 100 -9.12 -5.89 21.56
N LYS A 101 -9.72 -6.74 22.40
CA LYS A 101 -9.89 -6.47 23.82
C LYS A 101 -8.54 -6.37 24.54
N ALA A 102 -7.61 -7.29 24.23
CA ALA A 102 -6.25 -7.25 24.75
C ALA A 102 -5.52 -5.97 24.33
N SER A 103 -5.53 -5.65 23.02
CA SER A 103 -4.94 -4.43 22.48
C SER A 103 -5.55 -3.14 23.06
N GLY A 104 -6.84 -3.16 23.39
CA GLY A 104 -7.52 -2.04 24.03
C GLY A 104 -7.03 -1.74 25.45
N ALA A 105 -6.61 -2.76 26.21
CA ALA A 105 -6.01 -2.58 27.53
C ALA A 105 -4.61 -1.98 27.41
N ASP A 106 -3.78 -2.54 26.54
CA ASP A 106 -2.42 -2.06 26.27
C ASP A 106 -2.42 -0.61 25.79
N ARG A 107 -3.34 -0.28 24.88
CA ARG A 107 -3.45 1.10 24.36
C ARG A 107 -3.76 2.10 25.47
N ARG A 108 -4.54 1.73 26.49
CA ARG A 108 -4.87 2.63 27.61
C ARG A 108 -3.67 2.85 28.53
N THR A 109 -2.88 1.82 28.80
CA THR A 109 -1.64 1.95 29.59
C THR A 109 -0.61 2.79 28.84
N PHE A 110 -0.41 2.55 27.53
CA PHE A 110 0.47 3.38 26.70
C PHE A 110 0.02 4.83 26.61
N SER A 111 -1.28 5.10 26.45
CA SER A 111 -1.78 6.49 26.42
C SER A 111 -1.49 7.24 27.72
N LYS A 112 -1.66 6.60 28.88
CA LYS A 112 -1.33 7.22 30.18
C LYS A 112 0.16 7.57 30.30
N VAL A 113 1.02 6.68 29.83
CA VAL A 113 2.47 6.92 29.81
C VAL A 113 2.82 8.07 28.87
N LEU A 114 2.23 8.12 27.68
CA LEU A 114 2.45 9.20 26.72
C LEU A 114 1.97 10.57 27.24
N ASP A 115 0.84 10.61 27.96
CA ASP A 115 0.32 11.84 28.57
C ASP A 115 1.24 12.39 29.67
N SER A 116 2.05 11.52 30.30
CA SER A 116 3.04 11.93 31.31
C SER A 116 4.33 12.52 30.71
N ILE A 117 4.49 12.49 29.37
CA ILE A 117 5.67 13.01 28.69
C ILE A 117 5.56 14.52 28.54
N VAL A 118 6.38 15.25 29.29
CA VAL A 118 6.43 16.71 29.22
C VAL A 118 7.66 17.13 28.40
N LYS A 119 7.43 17.99 27.41
CA LYS A 119 8.53 18.65 26.70
C LYS A 119 9.07 19.78 27.56
N VAL A 120 10.32 19.65 27.98
CA VAL A 120 11.02 20.67 28.76
C VAL A 120 11.90 21.47 27.82
N GLU A 121 11.64 22.78 27.73
CA GLU A 121 12.50 23.73 27.02
C GLU A 121 13.38 24.46 28.05
N PRO A 122 14.62 24.00 28.29
CA PRO A 122 15.51 24.65 29.24
C PRO A 122 16.05 25.97 28.68
N THR A 123 16.32 26.92 29.57
CA THR A 123 16.91 28.24 29.22
C THR A 123 18.27 28.12 28.54
N PHE A 124 18.97 27.00 28.78
CA PHE A 124 20.22 26.66 28.11
C PHE A 124 20.20 25.21 27.63
N GLY A 125 20.63 24.98 26.38
CA GLY A 125 20.71 23.66 25.77
C GLY A 125 19.57 23.34 24.80
N LYS A 126 19.48 22.08 24.37
CA LYS A 126 18.44 21.59 23.46
C LYS A 126 17.23 21.11 24.27
N PRO A 127 16.00 21.33 23.77
CA PRO A 127 14.79 20.82 24.42
C PRO A 127 14.78 19.29 24.43
N TYR A 128 14.29 18.71 25.51
CA TYR A 128 14.19 17.26 25.70
C TYR A 128 12.84 16.88 26.29
N PHE A 129 12.49 15.60 26.15
CA PHE A 129 11.28 15.04 26.75
C PHE A 129 11.63 14.42 28.10
N LYS A 130 10.90 14.83 29.13
CA LYS A 130 11.01 14.28 30.48
C LYS A 130 9.77 13.45 30.75
N VAL A 131 9.96 12.29 31.36
CA VAL A 131 8.89 11.41 31.80
C VAL A 131 9.04 11.25 33.31
N GLU A 132 8.02 11.64 34.06
CA GLU A 132 7.98 11.48 35.52
C GLU A 132 7.10 10.27 35.83
N ILE A 133 7.73 9.13 36.08
CA ILE A 133 7.08 7.85 36.40
C ILE A 133 7.67 7.33 37.70
N ASP A 134 6.84 6.75 38.56
CA ASP A 134 7.31 6.08 39.78
C ASP A 134 8.02 4.75 39.44
N VAL A 135 9.03 4.39 40.23
CA VAL A 135 9.86 3.20 39.99
C VAL A 135 9.00 1.92 39.97
N THR A 136 7.95 1.89 40.79
CA THR A 136 7.02 0.75 40.87
C THR A 136 6.19 0.57 39.60
N GLU A 137 5.76 1.66 38.96
CA GLU A 137 5.01 1.64 37.70
C GLU A 137 5.91 1.22 36.52
N LEU A 138 7.18 1.62 36.54
CA LEU A 138 8.15 1.23 35.52
C LEU A 138 8.44 -0.28 35.56
N ASP A 139 8.61 -0.86 36.76
CA ASP A 139 8.81 -2.29 36.92
C ASP A 139 7.55 -3.09 36.51
N GLY A 140 6.35 -2.56 36.78
CA GLY A 140 5.09 -3.13 36.31
C GLY A 140 5.02 -3.21 34.78
N ILE A 141 5.31 -2.11 34.09
CA ILE A 141 5.33 -2.05 32.62
C ILE A 141 6.38 -3.01 32.05
N ARG A 142 7.56 -3.10 32.68
CA ARG A 142 8.64 -4.01 32.25
C ARG A 142 8.23 -5.48 32.40
N GLN A 143 7.51 -5.83 33.47
CA GLN A 143 6.99 -7.18 33.65
C GLN A 143 5.88 -7.51 32.65
N GLU A 144 4.98 -6.57 32.33
CA GLU A 144 3.95 -6.77 31.31
C GLU A 144 4.54 -6.97 29.90
N LEU A 145 5.61 -6.23 29.56
CA LEU A 145 6.32 -6.40 28.28
C LEU A 145 7.02 -7.76 28.17
N ASN A 146 7.70 -8.21 29.22
CA ASN A 146 8.40 -9.51 29.22
C ASN A 146 7.46 -10.73 29.27
N ARG A 147 6.19 -10.54 29.62
CA ARG A 147 5.20 -11.62 29.70
C ARG A 147 4.55 -11.95 28.35
N ASN A 148 4.73 -11.08 27.35
CA ASN A 148 4.18 -11.19 26.01
C ASN A 148 5.20 -11.66 24.95
N GLU A 149 6.43 -12.04 25.35
CA GLU A 149 7.38 -12.85 24.55
C GLU A 149 7.19 -14.35 24.83
#